data_AF-A0A0A0HZQ1-F1
#
_entry.id   AF-A0A0A0HZQ1-F1
#
_cell.length_a   1.000
_cell.length_b   1.000
_cell.length_c   1.000
_cell.angle_alpha   90.00
_cell.angle_beta   90.00
_cell.angle_gamma   90.00
#
_symmetry.space_group_name_H-M   'P 1'
#
loop_
_entity.id
_entity.type
_entity.pdbx_description
1 polymer ?
#
loop_
_entity_poly.entity_id
_entity_poly.type
_entity_poly.pdbx_seq_one_letter_code
_entity_poly.pdbx_strand_id
1 'polypeptide(L)'
;MKELLNKLLANTFISTIDMPTKLPDAAGAYLICAKHTNVLPTKMKDLKYSHVNGLPVIYVGIAGRPTSRVKSIRKRDYRNHFNGKARSSTLRKSLGVLFGLEKEYESETSNLKYKFIDEHEEKLSKWMKDNLIMHFVTIDNPMEFEIYLVNTYEPPLNLKDNKSKKNRAFREELSQLRTR
;
A
#
# COMPACT_ATOMS: atom_id res chain seq x y z
N MET A 1 -0.85 18.37 12.26
CA MET A 1 -0.75 16.88 12.22
C MET A 1 -1.95 16.18 12.83
N LYS A 2 -2.29 16.41 14.11
CA LYS A 2 -3.42 15.74 14.78
C LYS A 2 -4.77 15.90 14.07
N GLU A 3 -5.06 17.11 13.58
CA GLU A 3 -6.28 17.37 12.81
C GLU A 3 -6.33 16.58 11.48
N LEU A 4 -5.21 16.55 10.74
CA LEU A 4 -5.10 15.77 9.51
C LEU A 4 -5.24 14.27 9.78
N LEU A 5 -4.71 13.79 10.91
CA LEU A 5 -4.88 12.41 11.33
C LEU A 5 -6.36 12.10 11.63
N ASN A 6 -7.04 12.95 12.38
CA ASN A 6 -8.48 12.78 12.65
C ASN A 6 -9.29 12.75 11.35
N LYS A 7 -9.01 13.67 10.43
CA LYS A 7 -9.65 13.69 9.10
C LYS A 7 -9.35 12.43 8.30
N LEU A 8 -8.11 11.95 8.33
CA LEU A 8 -7.73 10.70 7.67
C LEU A 8 -8.50 9.51 8.23
N LEU A 9 -8.60 9.39 9.56
CA LEU A 9 -9.25 8.27 10.24
C LEU A 9 -10.77 8.30 10.09
N ALA A 10 -11.37 9.48 9.94
CA ALA A 10 -12.81 9.63 9.69
C ALA A 10 -13.25 9.18 8.29
N ASN A 11 -12.34 9.20 7.31
CA ASN A 11 -12.63 8.85 5.92
C ASN A 11 -12.15 7.43 5.62
N THR A 12 -13.09 6.53 5.36
CA THR A 12 -12.80 5.11 5.06
C THR A 12 -13.28 4.75 3.66
N PHE A 13 -12.50 3.97 2.94
CA PHE A 13 -12.83 3.38 1.64
C PHE A 13 -12.67 1.86 1.69
N ILE A 14 -13.76 1.15 1.36
CA ILE A 14 -13.83 -0.32 1.27
C ILE A 14 -14.28 -0.67 -0.14
N SER A 15 -13.34 -1.18 -0.94
CA SER A 15 -13.53 -1.33 -2.39
C SER A 15 -14.67 -2.26 -2.83
N THR A 16 -15.16 -3.15 -1.96
CA THR A 16 -16.27 -4.07 -2.25
C THR A 16 -17.65 -3.46 -2.04
N ILE A 17 -17.74 -2.30 -1.36
CA ILE A 17 -19.02 -1.63 -1.04
C ILE A 17 -19.04 -0.18 -1.54
N ASP A 18 -17.90 0.49 -1.56
CA ASP A 18 -17.82 1.89 -1.88
C ASP A 18 -17.62 2.12 -3.37
N MET A 19 -18.38 3.07 -3.91
CA MET A 19 -18.16 3.55 -5.27
C MET A 19 -16.79 4.24 -5.40
N PRO A 20 -16.11 4.13 -6.55
CA PRO A 20 -14.78 4.72 -6.75
C PRO A 20 -14.76 6.25 -6.58
N THR A 21 -15.92 6.89 -6.78
CA THR A 21 -16.13 8.33 -6.64
C THR A 21 -16.04 8.81 -5.19
N LYS A 22 -16.16 7.92 -4.19
CA LYS A 22 -15.90 8.23 -2.78
C LYS A 22 -14.45 8.66 -2.55
N LEU A 23 -13.51 8.12 -3.34
CA LEU A 23 -12.14 8.61 -3.32
C LEU A 23 -12.05 9.95 -4.08
N PRO A 24 -11.44 10.97 -3.47
CA PRO A 24 -11.30 12.29 -4.10
C PRO A 24 -10.29 12.25 -5.24
N ASP A 25 -10.55 13.00 -6.32
CA ASP A 25 -9.57 13.27 -7.38
C ASP A 25 -8.70 14.47 -7.03
N ALA A 26 -8.05 14.37 -5.88
CA ALA A 26 -7.20 15.39 -5.31
C ALA A 26 -5.93 14.77 -4.71
N ALA A 27 -4.92 15.60 -4.48
CA ALA A 27 -3.74 15.22 -3.75
C ALA A 27 -4.10 14.84 -2.31
N GLY A 28 -3.25 14.01 -1.69
CA GLY A 28 -3.39 13.71 -0.28
C GLY A 28 -2.65 12.46 0.16
N ALA A 29 -3.04 11.93 1.31
CA ALA A 29 -2.41 10.80 1.94
C ALA A 29 -3.41 9.70 2.28
N TYR A 30 -2.92 8.48 2.38
CA TYR A 30 -3.70 7.33 2.77
C TYR A 30 -2.88 6.33 3.57
N LEU A 31 -3.59 5.55 4.38
CA LEU A 31 -3.07 4.35 5.02
C LEU A 31 -3.95 3.16 4.67
N ILE A 32 -3.33 2.00 4.59
CA ILE A 32 -3.97 0.73 4.25
C ILE A 32 -3.86 -0.18 5.47
N CYS A 33 -5.01 -0.66 5.90
CA CYS A 33 -5.14 -1.67 6.92
C CYS A 33 -5.56 -3.00 6.31
N ALA A 34 -5.13 -4.11 6.90
CA ALA A 34 -5.77 -5.40 6.65
C ALA A 34 -6.93 -5.60 7.61
N LYS A 35 -7.98 -6.33 7.19
CA LYS A 35 -9.10 -6.67 8.08
C LYS A 35 -8.64 -7.48 9.30
N HIS A 36 -7.72 -8.42 9.08
CA HIS A 36 -7.11 -9.25 10.13
C HIS A 36 -5.66 -9.60 9.76
N THR A 37 -4.84 -9.98 10.72
CA THR A 37 -3.48 -10.51 10.43
C THR A 37 -3.54 -11.88 9.76
N ASN A 38 -4.56 -12.69 10.04
CA ASN A 38 -4.71 -14.05 9.50
C ASN A 38 -4.90 -14.12 7.99
N VAL A 39 -5.40 -13.05 7.37
CA VAL A 39 -5.58 -12.98 5.91
C VAL A 39 -4.29 -12.61 5.17
N LEU A 40 -3.29 -12.07 5.89
CA LEU A 40 -2.01 -11.65 5.32
C LEU A 40 -1.14 -12.84 4.89
N PRO A 41 -0.16 -12.61 3.99
CA PRO A 41 0.86 -13.62 3.66
C PRO A 41 1.51 -14.23 4.91
N THR A 42 1.91 -15.49 4.86
CA THR A 42 2.45 -16.22 6.03
C THR A 42 3.56 -15.47 6.75
N LYS A 43 4.52 -14.89 6.01
CA LYS A 43 5.63 -14.09 6.57
C LYS A 43 5.20 -12.81 7.31
N MET A 44 3.94 -12.40 7.16
CA MET A 44 3.37 -11.21 7.79
C MET A 44 2.53 -11.53 9.04
N LYS A 45 2.10 -12.79 9.26
CA LYS A 45 1.12 -13.12 10.31
C LYS A 45 1.61 -12.77 11.72
N ASP A 46 2.89 -13.02 11.99
CA ASP A 46 3.49 -12.84 13.32
C ASP A 46 4.28 -11.52 13.49
N LEU A 47 4.11 -10.58 12.54
CA LEU A 47 4.75 -9.28 12.65
C LEU A 47 4.09 -8.40 13.73
N LYS A 48 4.83 -7.40 14.19
CA LYS A 48 4.29 -6.38 15.12
C LYS A 48 3.61 -5.27 14.33
N TYR A 49 2.35 -4.97 14.65
CA TYR A 49 1.56 -3.95 13.97
C TYR A 49 1.16 -2.81 14.90
N SER A 50 1.20 -1.59 14.37
CA SER A 50 0.42 -0.49 14.92
C SER A 50 -1.01 -0.59 14.36
N HIS A 51 -2.01 -0.14 15.13
CA HIS A 51 -3.41 -0.35 14.79
C HIS A 51 -4.18 0.95 14.66
N VAL A 52 -5.18 0.93 13.78
CA VAL A 52 -6.21 1.97 13.62
C VAL A 52 -7.56 1.28 13.74
N ASN A 53 -8.38 1.70 14.71
CA ASN A 53 -9.71 1.10 14.94
C ASN A 53 -9.65 -0.44 15.07
N GLY A 54 -8.61 -0.96 15.72
CA GLY A 54 -8.37 -2.41 15.86
C GLY A 54 -7.80 -3.11 14.61
N LEU A 55 -7.60 -2.40 13.49
CA LEU A 55 -7.08 -2.96 12.25
C LEU A 55 -5.56 -2.76 12.11
N PRO A 56 -4.78 -3.80 11.74
CA PRO A 56 -3.34 -3.68 11.55
C PRO A 56 -3.00 -2.79 10.34
N VAL A 57 -2.21 -1.73 10.57
CA VAL A 57 -1.72 -0.84 9.51
C VAL A 57 -0.55 -1.51 8.79
N ILE A 58 -0.71 -1.76 7.49
CA ILE A 58 0.30 -2.50 6.70
C ILE A 58 1.08 -1.60 5.75
N TYR A 59 0.52 -0.47 5.33
CA TYR A 59 1.11 0.42 4.34
C TYR A 59 0.60 1.86 4.46
N VAL A 60 1.44 2.83 4.09
CA VAL A 60 1.13 4.25 3.95
C VAL A 60 1.57 4.71 2.56
N GLY A 61 0.77 5.57 1.92
CA GLY A 61 1.14 6.19 0.66
C GLY A 61 0.51 7.58 0.49
N ILE A 62 0.95 8.27 -0.56
CA ILE A 62 0.45 9.61 -0.90
C ILE A 62 0.18 9.79 -2.39
N ALA A 63 -0.64 10.75 -2.77
CA ALA A 63 -0.83 11.18 -4.16
C ALA A 63 -0.58 12.69 -4.27
N GLY A 64 0.01 13.16 -5.38
CA GLY A 64 0.29 14.59 -5.55
C GLY A 64 1.72 15.01 -5.20
N ARG A 65 2.70 14.08 -5.19
CA ARG A 65 4.11 14.48 -5.22
C ARG A 65 4.37 15.31 -6.50
N PRO A 66 5.11 16.42 -6.43
CA PRO A 66 5.40 17.25 -7.61
C PRO A 66 6.00 16.47 -8.79
N THR A 67 6.87 15.49 -8.48
CA THR A 67 7.54 14.63 -9.48
C THR A 67 6.68 13.47 -9.99
N SER A 68 5.47 13.25 -9.44
CA SER A 68 4.61 12.14 -9.85
C SER A 68 3.66 12.54 -10.97
N ARG A 69 3.54 11.67 -11.97
CA ARG A 69 2.50 11.79 -13.02
C ARG A 69 1.09 11.58 -12.46
N VAL A 70 0.94 10.82 -11.37
CA VAL A 70 -0.35 10.54 -10.74
C VAL A 70 -0.53 11.47 -9.53
N LYS A 71 -1.38 12.48 -9.69
CA LYS A 71 -1.56 13.53 -8.69
C LYS A 71 -2.74 13.34 -7.74
N SER A 72 -3.58 12.32 -7.95
CA SER A 72 -4.83 12.15 -7.20
C SER A 72 -4.91 10.82 -6.46
N ILE A 73 -5.52 10.82 -5.27
CA ILE A 73 -5.82 9.60 -4.50
C ILE A 73 -6.66 8.64 -5.35
N ARG A 74 -7.75 9.11 -5.97
CA ARG A 74 -8.61 8.28 -6.83
C ARG A 74 -7.84 7.56 -7.94
N LYS A 75 -7.02 8.26 -8.73
CA LYS A 75 -6.20 7.61 -9.77
C LYS A 75 -5.10 6.73 -9.19
N ARG A 76 -4.60 7.00 -7.97
CA ARG A 76 -3.55 6.17 -7.36
C ARG A 76 -4.12 4.86 -6.84
N ASP A 77 -5.12 4.91 -5.98
CA ASP A 77 -5.59 3.74 -5.25
C ASP A 77 -6.60 2.93 -6.04
N TYR A 78 -7.64 3.58 -6.57
CA TYR A 78 -8.64 2.86 -7.35
C TYR A 78 -8.06 2.30 -8.64
N ARG A 79 -7.29 3.10 -9.41
CA ARG A 79 -6.75 2.62 -10.70
C ARG A 79 -5.47 1.79 -10.58
N ASN A 80 -4.62 2.00 -9.56
CA ASN A 80 -3.37 1.21 -9.45
C ASN A 80 -3.39 0.13 -8.37
N HIS A 81 -3.83 0.41 -7.15
CA HIS A 81 -3.73 -0.57 -6.07
C HIS A 81 -4.80 -1.66 -6.18
N PHE A 82 -6.07 -1.27 -6.26
CA PHE A 82 -7.19 -2.23 -6.29
C PHE A 82 -7.49 -2.80 -7.68
N ASN A 83 -7.18 -2.08 -8.76
CA ASN A 83 -7.48 -2.52 -10.14
C ASN A 83 -6.28 -2.44 -11.11
N GLY A 84 -5.08 -2.16 -10.61
CA GLY A 84 -3.89 -2.04 -11.45
C GLY A 84 -3.01 -3.29 -11.43
N LYS A 85 -1.78 -3.12 -11.91
CA LYS A 85 -0.76 -4.17 -11.95
C LYS A 85 0.41 -3.82 -11.03
N ALA A 86 1.20 -4.80 -10.60
CA ALA A 86 2.36 -4.61 -9.73
C ALA A 86 3.39 -3.63 -10.33
N ARG A 87 3.46 -3.52 -11.66
CA ARG A 87 4.29 -2.56 -12.39
C ARG A 87 4.28 -1.15 -11.81
N SER A 88 3.11 -0.62 -11.44
CA SER A 88 2.92 0.74 -10.94
C SER A 88 2.59 0.85 -9.45
N SER A 89 2.55 -0.28 -8.73
CA SER A 89 2.18 -0.31 -7.30
C SER A 89 3.24 -1.02 -6.46
N THR A 90 3.90 -0.26 -5.59
CA THR A 90 4.82 -0.80 -4.59
C THR A 90 4.13 -1.73 -3.60
N LEU A 91 2.87 -1.43 -3.23
CA LEU A 91 2.07 -2.30 -2.38
C LEU A 91 1.81 -3.66 -3.04
N ARG A 92 1.40 -3.67 -4.31
CA ARG A 92 1.17 -4.90 -5.07
C ARG A 92 2.46 -5.70 -5.25
N LYS A 93 3.58 -5.04 -5.57
CA LYS A 93 4.90 -5.72 -5.63
C LYS A 93 5.21 -6.43 -4.32
N SER A 94 5.07 -5.75 -3.19
CA SER A 94 5.34 -6.35 -1.88
C SER A 94 4.40 -7.52 -1.58
N LEU A 95 3.08 -7.36 -1.77
CA LEU A 95 2.12 -8.42 -1.48
C LEU A 95 2.32 -9.64 -2.39
N GLY A 96 2.47 -9.43 -3.70
CA GLY A 96 2.57 -10.54 -4.64
C GLY A 96 3.84 -11.37 -4.46
N VAL A 97 4.99 -10.76 -4.15
CA VAL A 97 6.20 -11.57 -3.84
C VAL A 97 6.05 -12.34 -2.52
N LEU A 98 5.33 -11.78 -1.55
CA LEU A 98 5.04 -12.48 -0.29
C LEU A 98 4.04 -13.62 -0.45
N PHE A 99 3.16 -13.55 -1.45
CA PHE A 99 2.29 -14.64 -1.87
C PHE A 99 2.97 -15.64 -2.82
N GLY A 100 4.23 -15.42 -3.21
CA GLY A 100 4.94 -16.29 -4.15
C GLY A 100 4.40 -16.23 -5.58
N LEU A 101 3.81 -15.10 -5.98
CA LEU A 101 3.24 -14.94 -7.31
C LEU A 101 4.34 -14.87 -8.37
N GLU A 102 4.13 -15.60 -9.46
CA GLU A 102 4.99 -15.62 -10.65
C GLU A 102 5.07 -14.25 -11.34
N LYS A 103 6.29 -13.81 -11.65
CA LYS A 103 6.61 -12.52 -12.25
C LYS A 103 6.75 -12.65 -13.77
N GLU A 104 6.32 -11.62 -14.46
CA GLU A 104 6.53 -11.40 -15.88
C GLU A 104 7.32 -10.09 -16.05
N TYR A 105 8.56 -10.21 -16.53
CA TYR A 105 9.50 -9.11 -16.71
C TYR A 105 9.29 -8.42 -18.06
N GLU A 106 9.44 -7.09 -18.10
CA GLU A 106 9.29 -6.32 -19.34
C GLU A 106 10.45 -6.53 -20.32
N SER A 107 11.64 -6.85 -19.81
CA SER A 107 12.77 -7.27 -20.61
C SER A 107 13.60 -8.29 -19.85
N GLU A 108 14.21 -9.23 -20.57
CA GLU A 108 15.13 -10.23 -20.01
C GLU A 108 16.39 -9.59 -19.40
N THR A 109 16.67 -8.34 -19.75
CA THR A 109 17.84 -7.57 -19.31
C THR A 109 17.58 -6.65 -18.12
N SER A 110 16.32 -6.40 -17.73
CA SER A 110 15.97 -5.47 -16.65
C SER A 110 14.96 -6.06 -15.67
N ASN A 111 15.50 -6.67 -14.59
CA ASN A 111 14.69 -7.29 -13.55
C ASN A 111 13.96 -6.27 -12.63
N LEU A 112 14.11 -4.96 -12.89
CA LEU A 112 13.54 -3.90 -12.05
C LEU A 112 12.08 -3.59 -12.39
N LYS A 113 11.64 -3.93 -13.60
CA LYS A 113 10.27 -3.69 -14.08
C LYS A 113 9.59 -5.01 -14.43
N TYR A 114 8.68 -5.43 -13.55
CA TYR A 114 7.82 -6.58 -13.76
C TYR A 114 6.37 -6.28 -13.37
N LYS A 115 5.46 -7.08 -13.92
CA LYS A 115 4.14 -7.35 -13.36
C LYS A 115 4.08 -8.82 -12.91
N PHE A 116 3.02 -9.25 -12.25
CA PHE A 116 2.76 -10.69 -12.16
C PHE A 116 2.05 -11.16 -13.44
N ILE A 117 2.08 -12.45 -13.73
CA ILE A 117 1.26 -13.03 -14.81
C ILE A 117 -0.21 -12.64 -14.60
N ASP A 118 -0.98 -12.52 -15.67
CA ASP A 118 -2.30 -11.87 -15.60
C ASP A 118 -3.26 -12.58 -14.62
N GLU A 119 -3.24 -13.93 -14.57
CA GLU A 119 -4.01 -14.71 -13.59
C GLU A 119 -3.66 -14.33 -12.13
N HIS A 120 -2.37 -14.10 -11.84
CA HIS A 120 -1.91 -13.70 -10.51
C HIS A 120 -2.25 -12.25 -10.18
N GLU A 121 -2.24 -11.34 -11.16
CA GLU A 121 -2.71 -9.97 -10.95
C GLU A 121 -4.22 -9.94 -10.63
N GLU A 122 -5.01 -10.80 -11.26
CA GLU A 122 -6.45 -10.93 -10.97
C GLU A 122 -6.70 -11.49 -9.57
N LYS A 123 -6.03 -12.59 -9.20
CA LYS A 123 -6.07 -13.16 -7.85
C LYS A 123 -5.67 -12.13 -6.79
N LEU A 124 -4.58 -11.39 -7.03
CA LEU A 124 -4.11 -10.34 -6.11
C LEU A 124 -5.12 -9.19 -6.01
N SER A 125 -5.72 -8.76 -7.11
CA SER A 125 -6.74 -7.71 -7.11
C SER A 125 -7.97 -8.13 -6.29
N LYS A 126 -8.46 -9.35 -6.50
CA LYS A 126 -9.58 -9.89 -5.71
C LYS A 126 -9.22 -9.94 -4.23
N TRP A 127 -8.07 -10.52 -3.87
CA TRP A 127 -7.64 -10.59 -2.49
C TRP A 127 -7.51 -9.21 -1.84
N MET A 128 -6.92 -8.23 -2.54
CA MET A 128 -6.76 -6.87 -2.02
C MET A 128 -8.13 -6.21 -1.76
N LYS A 129 -9.09 -6.39 -2.67
CA LYS A 129 -10.43 -5.84 -2.51
C LYS A 129 -11.15 -6.43 -1.31
N ASP A 130 -11.05 -7.74 -1.13
CA ASP A 130 -11.75 -8.47 -0.08
C ASP A 130 -11.16 -8.22 1.30
N ASN A 131 -9.86 -7.93 1.39
CA ASN A 131 -9.11 -7.97 2.66
C ASN A 131 -8.56 -6.63 3.14
N LEU A 132 -8.51 -5.59 2.29
CA LEU A 132 -7.91 -4.31 2.63
C LEU A 132 -8.95 -3.21 2.83
N ILE A 133 -8.67 -2.34 3.80
CA ILE A 133 -9.42 -1.14 4.11
C ILE A 133 -8.48 0.04 3.98
N MET A 134 -8.96 1.13 3.39
CA MET A 134 -8.17 2.32 3.17
C MET A 134 -8.74 3.49 3.98
N HIS A 135 -7.89 4.21 4.69
CA HIS A 135 -8.22 5.51 5.27
C HIS A 135 -7.50 6.61 4.51
N PHE A 136 -8.14 7.77 4.30
CA PHE A 136 -7.58 8.80 3.40
C PHE A 136 -7.89 10.23 3.82
N VAL A 137 -7.05 11.18 3.42
CA VAL A 137 -7.31 12.61 3.59
C VAL A 137 -6.81 13.38 2.39
N THR A 138 -7.58 14.37 1.95
CA THR A 138 -7.12 15.35 0.95
C THR A 138 -6.24 16.38 1.62
N ILE A 139 -5.03 16.55 1.13
CA ILE A 139 -4.10 17.61 1.54
C ILE A 139 -3.20 17.96 0.37
N ASP A 140 -2.90 19.24 0.24
CA ASP A 140 -1.82 19.69 -0.62
C ASP A 140 -0.47 19.33 0.02
N ASN A 141 0.53 19.04 -0.81
CA ASN A 141 1.89 18.71 -0.39
C ASN A 141 1.97 17.62 0.71
N PRO A 142 1.47 16.39 0.46
CA PRO A 142 1.30 15.35 1.49
C PRO A 142 2.60 14.74 2.05
N MET A 143 3.77 15.21 1.63
CA MET A 143 5.06 14.57 1.90
C MET A 143 5.44 14.60 3.39
N GLU A 144 5.24 15.73 4.07
CA GLU A 144 5.49 15.83 5.51
C GLU A 144 4.54 14.95 6.31
N PHE A 145 3.28 14.87 5.86
CA PHE A 145 2.29 14.02 6.49
C PHE A 145 2.56 12.53 6.26
N GLU A 146 3.11 12.14 5.11
CA GLU A 146 3.59 10.77 4.87
C GLU A 146 4.67 10.36 5.88
N ILE A 147 5.67 11.22 6.07
CA ILE A 147 6.76 10.97 7.01
C ILE A 147 6.21 10.79 8.43
N TYR A 148 5.29 11.67 8.82
CA TYR A 148 4.59 11.54 10.10
C TYR A 148 3.83 10.22 10.23
N LEU A 149 3.06 9.81 9.22
CA LEU A 149 2.31 8.55 9.25
C LEU A 149 3.25 7.34 9.30
N VAL A 150 4.34 7.33 8.52
CA VAL A 150 5.33 6.25 8.52
C VAL A 150 6.02 6.13 9.88
N ASN A 151 6.42 7.25 10.49
CA ASN A 151 7.02 7.24 11.82
C ASN A 151 6.04 6.86 12.93
N THR A 152 4.76 7.24 12.78
CA THR A 152 3.71 6.94 13.77
C THR A 152 3.29 5.47 13.73
N TYR A 153 3.06 4.93 12.53
CA TYR A 153 2.50 3.59 12.37
C TYR A 153 3.54 2.51 12.07
N GLU A 154 4.74 2.89 11.64
CA GLU A 154 5.85 1.99 11.31
C GLU A 154 5.44 0.79 10.42
N PRO A 155 4.66 1.02 9.34
CA PRO A 155 4.05 -0.06 8.56
C PRO A 155 5.10 -0.97 7.93
N PRO A 156 4.93 -2.31 8.01
CA PRO A 156 5.95 -3.26 7.54
C PRO A 156 6.19 -3.22 6.03
N LEU A 157 5.23 -2.78 5.20
CA LEU A 157 5.38 -2.75 3.75
C LEU A 157 5.98 -1.43 3.21
N ASN A 158 6.16 -0.40 4.04
CA ASN A 158 6.92 0.79 3.67
C ASN A 158 8.41 0.51 3.83
N LEU A 159 9.08 0.16 2.73
CA LEU A 159 10.53 -0.11 2.73
C LEU A 159 11.37 1.17 2.71
N LYS A 160 10.92 2.18 1.96
CA LYS A 160 11.62 3.45 1.83
C LYS A 160 11.36 4.32 3.05
N ASP A 161 12.41 4.94 3.58
CA ASP A 161 12.37 5.94 4.65
C ASP A 161 11.83 5.44 6.01
N ASN A 162 11.45 4.17 6.13
CA ASN A 162 11.07 3.53 7.39
C ASN A 162 12.30 3.11 8.19
N LYS A 163 12.71 3.96 9.13
CA LYS A 163 13.89 3.76 10.01
C LYS A 163 13.58 2.99 11.30
N SER A 164 12.36 2.46 11.44
CA SER A 164 11.96 1.72 12.64
C SER A 164 12.87 0.51 12.89
N LYS A 165 13.08 0.15 14.17
CA LYS A 165 13.65 -1.16 14.53
C LYS A 165 12.61 -2.28 14.43
N LYS A 166 11.32 -1.96 14.59
CA LYS A 166 10.19 -2.90 14.46
C LYS A 166 10.19 -3.50 13.06
N ASN A 167 10.08 -4.83 12.93
CA ASN A 167 10.04 -5.56 11.66
C ASN A 167 11.22 -5.26 10.69
N ARG A 168 12.38 -4.83 11.19
CA ARG A 168 13.53 -4.48 10.34
C ARG A 168 14.02 -5.65 9.49
N ALA A 169 14.22 -6.82 10.12
CA ALA A 169 14.64 -8.04 9.41
C ALA A 169 13.65 -8.42 8.29
N PHE A 170 12.34 -8.31 8.55
CA PHE A 170 11.31 -8.53 7.54
C PHE A 170 11.42 -7.54 6.36
N ARG A 171 11.67 -6.25 6.62
CA ARG A 171 11.85 -5.25 5.55
C ARG A 171 13.08 -5.52 4.69
N GLU A 172 14.17 -5.96 5.31
CA GLU A 172 15.40 -6.35 4.61
C GLU A 172 15.15 -7.56 3.70
N GLU A 173 14.48 -8.59 4.21
CA GLU A 173 14.06 -9.76 3.42
C GLU A 173 13.12 -9.39 2.27
N LEU A 174 12.08 -8.60 2.55
CA LEU A 174 11.11 -8.16 1.54
C LEU A 174 11.77 -7.32 0.43
N SER A 175 12.77 -6.51 0.77
CA SER A 175 13.55 -5.77 -0.21
C SER A 175 14.25 -6.72 -1.20
N GLN A 176 14.83 -7.81 -0.71
CA GLN A 176 15.49 -8.82 -1.55
C GLN A 176 14.49 -9.59 -2.43
N LEU A 177 13.33 -9.98 -1.88
CA LEU A 177 12.28 -10.67 -2.64
C LEU A 177 11.74 -9.83 -3.81
N ARG A 178 11.76 -8.50 -3.67
CA ARG A 178 11.31 -7.59 -4.72
C ARG A 178 12.31 -7.43 -5.87
N THR A 179 13.60 -7.73 -5.65
CA THR A 179 14.68 -7.58 -6.64
C THR A 179 15.11 -8.88 -7.30
N ARG A 180 14.88 -10.03 -6.65
CA ARG A 180 15.04 -11.37 -7.24
C ARG A 180 14.02 -11.59 -8.35
#